data_AF-A0AAE7AWQ3-F1
#
_entry.id   AF-A0AAE7AWQ3-F1
#
_cell.length_a   1.000
_cell.length_b   1.000
_cell.length_c   1.000
_cell.angle_alpha   90.00
_cell.angle_beta   90.00
_cell.angle_gamma   90.00
#
_symmetry.space_group_name_H-M   'P 1'
#
loop_
_entity.id
_entity.type
_entity.pdbx_description
1 polymer ?
#
loop_
_entity_poly.entity_id
_entity_poly.type
_entity_poly.pdbx_seq_one_letter_code
_entity_poly.pdbx_strand_id
1 'polypeptide(L)'
;MEWNNKELRELVFPQLNEEKYAQFEASMASVQWKLNIALRSRDKCVNSLKSHSNYTQLELAQAAMKVLLGGASDSEACTIDTMLSDSELYLISFAHAMHSIPDILSNVAYHALGLGTYKDCPRNISLWELKKFIQKQGLYPHLLAAILDLEDCFEWIYLNAFTNVTKHQKVIELTSSVKLVDWDNGILNVSLKGFNRNSSISFLPVRLNVFLETDYATLGVLYLKIGQAINRETES
;
A
#
# COMPACT_ATOMS: atom_id res chain seq x y z
N MET A 1 3.54 -17.81 -8.39
CA MET A 1 2.15 -17.69 -8.87
C MET A 1 2.07 -16.31 -9.51
N GLU A 2 1.94 -16.24 -10.82
CA GLU A 2 2.09 -14.99 -11.58
C GLU A 2 0.74 -14.56 -12.20
N TRP A 3 0.55 -13.25 -12.34
CA TRP A 3 -0.56 -12.68 -13.11
C TRP A 3 -0.13 -12.58 -14.58
N ASN A 4 -0.83 -13.28 -15.48
CA ASN A 4 -0.48 -13.32 -16.90
C ASN A 4 -0.96 -12.06 -17.64
N ASN A 5 -0.17 -11.00 -17.50
CA ASN A 5 -0.45 -9.70 -18.12
C ASN A 5 -0.39 -9.72 -19.65
N LYS A 6 0.31 -10.68 -20.24
CA LYS A 6 0.42 -10.81 -21.71
C LYS A 6 -0.87 -11.38 -22.27
N GLU A 7 -1.34 -12.49 -21.69
CA GLU A 7 -2.60 -13.13 -22.06
C GLU A 7 -3.79 -12.18 -21.91
N LEU A 8 -3.88 -11.44 -20.80
CA LEU A 8 -4.97 -10.49 -20.62
C LEU A 8 -4.99 -9.42 -21.74
N ARG A 9 -3.82 -8.93 -22.17
CA ARG A 9 -3.73 -7.98 -23.29
C ARG A 9 -4.21 -8.58 -24.60
N GLU A 10 -3.80 -9.82 -24.88
CA GLU A 10 -4.18 -10.54 -26.10
C GLU A 10 -5.70 -10.79 -26.15
N LEU A 11 -6.32 -11.09 -25.00
CA LEU A 11 -7.77 -11.26 -24.88
C LEU A 11 -8.54 -9.94 -25.05
N VAL A 12 -8.04 -8.84 -24.47
CA VAL A 12 -8.75 -7.55 -24.43
C VAL A 12 -8.58 -6.72 -25.71
N PHE A 13 -7.42 -6.79 -26.36
CA PHE A 13 -7.11 -6.02 -27.57
C PHE A 13 -8.19 -6.10 -28.67
N PRO A 14 -8.71 -7.28 -29.06
CA PRO A 14 -9.72 -7.36 -30.11
C PRO A 14 -11.12 -6.85 -29.69
N GLN A 15 -11.37 -6.65 -28.39
CA GLN A 15 -12.69 -6.29 -27.85
C GLN A 15 -12.87 -4.78 -27.67
N LEU A 16 -11.78 -4.03 -27.61
CA LEU A 16 -11.78 -2.60 -27.34
C LEU A 16 -11.40 -1.79 -28.58
N ASN A 17 -11.97 -0.58 -28.68
CA ASN A 17 -11.45 0.40 -29.62
C ASN A 17 -10.11 0.98 -29.10
N GLU A 18 -9.39 1.68 -29.96
CA GLU A 18 -8.06 2.22 -29.66
C GLU A 18 -8.03 3.08 -28.38
N GLU A 19 -9.02 3.95 -28.19
CA GLU A 19 -9.10 4.82 -27.01
C GLU A 19 -9.27 4.01 -25.71
N LYS A 20 -10.20 3.05 -25.67
CA LYS A 20 -10.44 2.22 -24.48
C LYS A 20 -9.28 1.28 -24.21
N TYR A 21 -8.63 0.76 -25.26
CA TYR A 21 -7.45 -0.07 -25.11
C TYR A 21 -6.27 0.73 -24.52
N ALA A 22 -6.08 1.99 -24.94
CA ALA A 22 -5.07 2.86 -24.35
C ALA A 22 -5.33 3.14 -22.86
N GLN A 23 -6.59 3.33 -22.45
CA GLN A 23 -6.98 3.49 -21.04
C GLN A 23 -6.73 2.23 -20.21
N PHE A 24 -7.04 1.05 -20.78
CA PHE A 24 -6.73 -0.24 -20.19
C PHE A 24 -5.20 -0.42 -20.00
N GLU A 25 -4.40 -0.15 -21.05
CA GLU A 25 -2.94 -0.25 -20.97
C GLU A 25 -2.35 0.71 -19.94
N ALA A 26 -2.85 1.95 -19.88
CA ALA A 26 -2.44 2.92 -18.88
C ALA A 26 -2.75 2.43 -17.45
N SER A 27 -3.89 1.77 -17.24
CA SER A 27 -4.25 1.18 -15.95
C SER A 27 -3.32 0.01 -15.59
N MET A 28 -3.05 -0.90 -16.53
CA MET A 28 -2.10 -2.00 -16.34
C MET A 28 -0.69 -1.50 -16.00
N ALA A 29 -0.20 -0.50 -16.74
CA ALA A 29 1.10 0.12 -16.48
C ALA A 29 1.13 0.82 -15.10
N SER A 30 0.01 1.42 -14.69
CA SER A 30 -0.12 2.10 -13.40
C SER A 30 -0.03 1.12 -12.23
N VAL A 31 -0.57 -0.11 -12.35
CA VAL A 31 -0.39 -1.16 -11.32
C VAL A 31 1.10 -1.44 -11.11
N GLN A 32 1.83 -1.72 -12.20
CA GLN A 32 3.26 -2.00 -12.13
C GLN A 32 4.05 -0.80 -11.56
N TRP A 33 3.71 0.41 -11.99
CA TRP A 33 4.35 1.63 -11.50
C TRP A 33 4.14 1.82 -9.99
N LYS A 34 2.92 1.60 -9.49
CA LYS A 34 2.61 1.68 -8.06
C LYS A 34 3.31 0.60 -7.24
N LEU A 35 3.38 -0.63 -7.72
CA LEU A 35 4.17 -1.69 -7.09
C LEU A 35 5.66 -1.32 -7.00
N ASN A 36 6.22 -0.71 -8.05
CA ASN A 36 7.61 -0.23 -8.05
C ASN A 36 7.82 0.91 -7.07
N ILE A 37 6.87 1.85 -6.95
CA ILE A 37 6.94 2.91 -5.93
C ILE A 37 6.92 2.29 -4.54
N ALA A 38 5.96 1.41 -4.26
CA ALA A 38 5.87 0.74 -2.96
C ALA A 38 7.19 0.02 -2.62
N LEU A 39 7.72 -0.79 -3.55
CA LEU A 39 8.97 -1.50 -3.35
C LEU A 39 10.14 -0.55 -3.05
N ARG A 40 10.32 0.50 -3.85
CA ARG A 40 11.40 1.48 -3.66
C ARG A 40 11.23 2.25 -2.35
N SER A 41 10.02 2.66 -2.01
CA SER A 41 9.71 3.36 -0.76
C SER A 41 9.97 2.47 0.45
N ARG A 42 9.59 1.19 0.38
CA ARG A 42 9.93 0.19 1.40
C ARG A 42 11.44 0.09 1.59
N ASP A 43 12.18 -0.12 0.52
CA ASP A 43 13.64 -0.28 0.58
C ASP A 43 14.32 0.99 1.11
N LYS A 44 13.84 2.17 0.70
CA LYS A 44 14.34 3.45 1.23
C LYS A 44 14.02 3.63 2.71
N CYS A 45 12.82 3.27 3.17
CA CYS A 45 12.46 3.32 4.59
C CYS A 45 13.38 2.42 5.43
N VAL A 46 13.54 1.16 5.01
CA VAL A 46 14.45 0.20 5.65
C VAL A 46 15.90 0.69 5.62
N ASN A 47 16.33 1.29 4.50
CA ASN A 47 17.67 1.82 4.38
C ASN A 47 17.86 3.07 5.24
N SER A 48 16.90 4.00 5.37
CA SER A 48 17.03 5.15 6.27
C SER A 48 17.26 4.73 7.72
N LEU A 49 16.64 3.63 8.16
CA LEU A 49 16.89 3.02 9.47
C LEU A 49 18.29 2.39 9.60
N LYS A 50 18.95 2.06 8.48
CA LYS A 50 20.28 1.42 8.40
C LYS A 50 21.41 2.37 8.00
N SER A 51 21.12 3.48 7.29
CA SER A 51 22.06 4.23 6.44
C SER A 51 22.79 5.36 7.17
N HIS A 52 22.70 5.44 8.48
CA HIS A 52 23.51 6.36 9.27
C HIS A 52 24.91 5.75 9.49
N SER A 53 25.56 5.44 8.37
CA SER A 53 26.74 4.56 8.19
C SER A 53 28.05 5.06 8.77
N ASN A 54 28.09 6.29 9.27
CA ASN A 54 29.24 6.83 10.00
C ASN A 54 29.21 6.46 11.50
N TYR A 55 28.10 5.90 11.96
CA TYR A 55 27.93 5.42 13.30
C TYR A 55 27.78 3.90 13.26
N THR A 56 28.54 3.21 14.10
CA THR A 56 28.28 1.82 14.43
C THR A 56 26.86 1.70 15.01
N GLN A 57 26.27 0.49 14.91
CA GLN A 57 24.97 0.21 15.53
C GLN A 57 24.94 0.59 17.02
N LEU A 58 26.08 0.44 17.72
CA LEU A 58 26.24 0.81 19.12
C LEU A 58 26.20 2.33 19.34
N GLU A 59 26.82 3.11 18.47
CA GLU A 59 26.84 4.58 18.57
C GLU A 59 25.47 5.19 18.30
N LEU A 60 24.71 4.65 17.34
CA LEU A 60 23.32 5.07 17.12
C LEU A 60 22.42 4.71 18.31
N ALA A 61 22.61 3.52 18.90
CA ALA A 61 21.88 3.13 20.10
C ALA A 61 22.18 4.05 21.29
N GLN A 62 23.45 4.43 21.48
CA GLN A 62 23.85 5.36 22.52
C GLN A 62 23.31 6.78 22.27
N ALA A 63 23.40 7.29 21.04
CA ALA A 63 22.85 8.59 20.67
C ALA A 63 21.34 8.65 20.88
N ALA A 64 20.60 7.60 20.48
CA ALA A 64 19.15 7.53 20.67
C ALA A 64 18.76 7.40 22.15
N MET A 65 19.51 6.61 22.93
CA MET A 65 19.29 6.50 24.37
C MET A 65 19.59 7.81 25.09
N LYS A 66 20.63 8.56 24.67
CA LYS A 66 20.88 9.92 25.16
C LYS A 66 19.74 10.88 24.79
N VAL A 67 19.18 10.79 23.59
CA VAL A 67 18.01 11.62 23.20
C VAL A 67 16.81 11.31 24.10
N LEU A 68 16.53 10.02 24.33
CA LEU A 68 15.43 9.59 25.21
C LEU A 68 15.62 10.04 26.67
N LEU A 69 16.86 10.06 27.15
CA LEU A 69 17.21 10.46 28.52
C LEU A 69 17.50 11.97 28.67
N GLY A 70 17.38 12.76 27.60
CA GLY A 70 17.61 14.20 27.61
C GLY A 70 19.08 14.64 27.72
N GLY A 71 20.03 13.75 27.42
CA GLY A 71 21.48 13.99 27.50
C GLY A 71 22.21 14.04 26.15
N ALA A 72 21.48 14.14 25.03
CA ALA A 72 22.08 14.16 23.69
C ALA A 72 22.65 15.53 23.33
N SER A 73 23.68 15.53 22.49
CA SER A 73 24.12 16.72 21.76
C SER A 73 23.13 17.10 20.65
N ASP A 74 23.10 18.37 20.26
CA ASP A 74 22.23 18.88 19.19
C ASP A 74 22.44 18.12 17.85
N SER A 75 23.68 17.69 17.57
CA SER A 75 24.01 16.92 16.36
C SER A 75 23.45 15.51 16.37
N GLU A 76 23.50 14.82 17.52
CA GLU A 76 22.93 13.47 17.68
C GLU A 76 21.40 13.53 17.56
N ALA A 77 20.77 14.53 18.18
CA ALA A 77 19.33 14.77 18.09
C ALA A 77 18.88 15.05 16.65
N CYS A 78 19.58 15.93 15.92
CA CYS A 78 19.29 16.27 14.53
C CYS A 78 19.37 15.05 13.58
N THR A 79 20.32 14.15 13.84
CA THR A 79 20.50 12.92 13.05
C THR A 79 19.31 11.98 13.22
N ILE A 80 18.86 11.77 14.46
CA ILE A 80 17.70 10.89 14.75
C ILE A 80 16.40 11.49 14.20
N ASP A 81 16.23 12.81 14.28
CA ASP A 81 15.06 13.50 13.74
C ASP A 81 14.97 13.36 12.21
N THR A 82 16.11 13.51 11.51
CA THR A 82 16.21 13.31 10.05
C THR A 82 15.84 11.88 9.67
N MET A 83 16.40 10.90 10.37
CA MET A 83 16.10 9.48 10.15
C MET A 83 14.62 9.15 10.32
N LEU A 84 13.99 9.67 11.39
CA LEU A 84 12.57 9.43 11.67
C LEU A 84 11.68 10.10 10.61
N SER A 85 12.02 11.33 10.22
CA SER A 85 11.32 12.08 9.17
C SER A 85 11.40 11.38 7.81
N ASP A 86 12.59 10.91 7.42
CA ASP A 86 12.77 10.14 6.18
C ASP A 86 11.99 8.82 6.22
N SER A 87 12.05 8.11 7.34
CA SER A 87 11.32 6.85 7.53
C SER A 87 9.82 7.06 7.37
N GLU A 88 9.28 8.13 7.97
CA GLU A 88 7.87 8.52 7.85
C GLU A 88 7.48 8.90 6.42
N LEU A 89 8.29 9.70 5.73
CA LEU A 89 8.07 10.08 4.33
C LEU A 89 7.94 8.85 3.43
N TYR A 90 8.89 7.93 3.55
CA TYR A 90 8.91 6.73 2.71
C TYR A 90 7.79 5.75 3.07
N LEU A 91 7.45 5.62 4.35
CA LEU A 91 6.31 4.85 4.82
C LEU A 91 4.98 5.37 4.26
N ILE A 92 4.74 6.69 4.31
CA ILE A 92 3.52 7.30 3.75
C ILE A 92 3.46 7.05 2.24
N SER A 93 4.58 7.23 1.55
CA SER A 93 4.69 6.96 0.11
C SER A 93 4.39 5.50 -0.24
N PHE A 94 4.92 4.57 0.55
CA PHE A 94 4.62 3.14 0.44
C PHE A 94 3.12 2.87 0.61
N ALA A 95 2.53 3.38 1.70
CA ALA A 95 1.14 3.13 2.02
C ALA A 95 0.20 3.67 0.95
N HIS A 96 0.43 4.90 0.48
CA HIS A 96 -0.37 5.52 -0.58
C HIS A 96 -0.24 4.80 -1.91
N ALA A 97 0.95 4.27 -2.23
CA ALA A 97 1.15 3.48 -3.43
C ALA A 97 0.36 2.17 -3.38
N MET A 98 0.49 1.40 -2.30
CA MET A 98 -0.23 0.15 -2.09
C MET A 98 -1.75 0.37 -2.08
N HIS A 99 -2.22 1.39 -1.35
CA HIS A 99 -3.65 1.72 -1.22
C HIS A 99 -4.33 2.02 -2.55
N SER A 100 -3.61 2.59 -3.50
CA SER A 100 -4.17 2.94 -4.82
C SER A 100 -4.31 1.78 -5.79
N ILE A 101 -3.63 0.65 -5.56
CA ILE A 101 -3.60 -0.47 -6.51
C ILE A 101 -4.98 -1.10 -6.74
N PRO A 102 -5.82 -1.36 -5.72
CA PRO A 102 -7.13 -1.98 -5.95
C PRO A 102 -8.08 -1.15 -6.80
N ASP A 103 -8.05 0.18 -6.67
CA ASP A 103 -8.85 1.06 -7.54
C ASP A 103 -8.32 1.04 -8.99
N ILE A 104 -7.01 0.95 -9.19
CA ILE A 104 -6.43 0.80 -10.53
C ILE A 104 -6.83 -0.57 -11.13
N LEU A 105 -6.74 -1.65 -10.36
CA LEU A 105 -7.22 -2.98 -10.77
C LEU A 105 -8.73 -2.97 -11.10
N SER A 106 -9.50 -2.12 -10.44
CA SER A 106 -10.92 -1.97 -10.73
C SER A 106 -11.15 -1.34 -12.11
N ASN A 107 -10.30 -0.38 -12.50
CA ASN A 107 -10.30 0.16 -13.86
C ASN A 107 -9.81 -0.87 -14.90
N VAL A 108 -8.82 -1.70 -14.56
CA VAL A 108 -8.42 -2.84 -15.40
C VAL A 108 -9.63 -3.76 -15.66
N ALA A 109 -10.34 -4.17 -14.60
CA ALA A 109 -11.54 -4.99 -14.70
C ALA A 109 -12.65 -4.32 -15.52
N TYR A 110 -12.87 -3.02 -15.32
CA TYR A 110 -13.87 -2.24 -16.05
C TYR A 110 -13.70 -2.33 -17.56
N HIS A 111 -12.46 -2.17 -18.04
CA HIS A 111 -12.16 -2.26 -19.46
C HIS A 111 -12.12 -3.72 -19.93
N ALA A 112 -11.45 -4.60 -19.20
CA ALA A 112 -11.25 -5.99 -19.60
C ALA A 112 -12.55 -6.80 -19.69
N LEU A 113 -13.54 -6.48 -18.85
CA LEU A 113 -14.84 -7.16 -18.81
C LEU A 113 -15.94 -6.38 -19.55
N GLY A 114 -15.59 -5.29 -20.25
CA GLY A 114 -16.55 -4.49 -21.00
C GLY A 114 -17.65 -3.86 -20.14
N LEU A 115 -17.38 -3.57 -18.85
CA LEU A 115 -18.42 -3.15 -17.90
C LEU A 115 -19.09 -1.83 -18.28
N GLY A 116 -18.41 -0.98 -19.06
CA GLY A 116 -18.98 0.26 -19.61
C GLY A 116 -20.14 0.06 -20.60
N THR A 117 -20.44 -1.17 -21.00
CA THR A 117 -21.65 -1.50 -21.79
C THR A 117 -22.91 -1.57 -20.94
N TYR A 118 -22.77 -1.78 -19.63
CA TYR A 118 -23.89 -1.81 -18.70
C TYR A 118 -24.31 -0.39 -18.32
N LYS A 119 -25.60 -0.08 -18.50
CA LYS A 119 -26.17 1.26 -18.24
C LYS A 119 -25.95 1.75 -16.80
N ASP A 120 -25.94 0.83 -15.84
CA ASP A 120 -25.82 1.12 -14.41
C ASP A 120 -24.36 1.12 -13.90
N CYS A 121 -23.38 0.83 -14.75
CA CYS A 121 -21.97 0.79 -14.32
C CYS A 121 -21.38 2.21 -14.23
N PRO A 122 -20.76 2.59 -13.11
CA PRO A 122 -20.02 3.85 -12.99
C PRO A 122 -18.84 3.89 -13.97
N ARG A 123 -18.54 5.07 -14.53
CA ARG A 123 -17.46 5.25 -15.51
C ARG A 123 -16.05 5.29 -14.91
N ASN A 124 -15.91 5.75 -13.67
CA ASN A 124 -14.65 5.79 -12.93
C ASN A 124 -14.79 4.89 -11.71
N ILE A 125 -14.54 3.60 -11.89
CA ILE A 125 -14.94 2.61 -10.90
C ILE A 125 -13.85 2.43 -9.84
N SER A 126 -14.18 2.80 -8.60
CA SER A 126 -13.43 2.40 -7.41
C SER A 126 -13.65 0.91 -7.09
N LEU A 127 -12.81 0.33 -6.24
CA LEU A 127 -13.00 -1.06 -5.75
C LEU A 127 -14.38 -1.26 -5.13
N TRP A 128 -14.83 -0.28 -4.34
CA TRP A 128 -16.14 -0.33 -3.71
C TRP A 128 -17.28 -0.33 -4.73
N GLU A 129 -17.20 0.53 -5.76
CA GLU A 129 -18.19 0.59 -6.83
C GLU A 129 -18.20 -0.69 -7.66
N LEU A 130 -17.03 -1.25 -7.98
CA LEU A 130 -16.89 -2.49 -8.73
C LEU A 130 -17.54 -3.64 -7.97
N LYS A 131 -17.19 -3.81 -6.68
CA LYS A 131 -17.78 -4.82 -5.82
C LYS A 131 -19.30 -4.71 -5.76
N LYS A 132 -19.81 -3.50 -5.50
CA LYS A 132 -21.25 -3.25 -5.41
C LYS A 132 -21.95 -3.59 -6.72
N PHE A 133 -21.33 -3.23 -7.86
CA PHE A 133 -21.87 -3.51 -9.17
C PHE A 133 -21.92 -5.02 -9.46
N ILE A 134 -20.80 -5.74 -9.35
CA ILE A 134 -20.75 -7.18 -9.64
C ILE A 134 -21.67 -7.99 -8.70
N GLN A 135 -21.75 -7.59 -7.42
CA GLN A 135 -22.64 -8.22 -6.45
C GLN A 135 -24.12 -7.97 -6.79
N LYS A 136 -24.49 -6.76 -7.20
CA LYS A 136 -25.87 -6.44 -7.62
C LYS A 136 -26.27 -7.23 -8.86
N GLN A 137 -25.36 -7.37 -9.83
CA GLN A 137 -25.65 -8.04 -11.10
C GLN A 137 -25.52 -9.57 -11.00
N GLY A 138 -24.87 -10.10 -9.96
CA GLY A 138 -24.60 -11.53 -9.84
C GLY A 138 -23.60 -12.05 -10.89
N LEU A 139 -22.65 -11.20 -11.30
CA LEU A 139 -21.65 -11.49 -12.33
C LEU A 139 -20.26 -11.67 -11.71
N TYR A 140 -19.38 -12.34 -12.46
CA TYR A 140 -17.95 -12.48 -12.17
C TYR A 140 -17.64 -12.98 -10.75
N PRO A 141 -18.13 -14.19 -10.38
CA PRO A 141 -18.05 -14.70 -9.02
C PRO A 141 -16.61 -14.84 -8.50
N HIS A 142 -15.64 -15.14 -9.36
CA HIS A 142 -14.24 -15.28 -8.94
C HIS A 142 -13.62 -13.92 -8.62
N LEU A 143 -13.96 -12.89 -9.40
CA LEU A 143 -13.54 -11.52 -9.12
C LEU A 143 -14.16 -11.01 -7.82
N LEU A 144 -15.45 -11.27 -7.60
CA LEU A 144 -16.11 -10.92 -6.35
C LEU A 144 -15.44 -11.60 -5.15
N ALA A 145 -15.15 -12.90 -5.24
CA ALA A 145 -14.46 -13.63 -4.18
C ALA A 145 -13.06 -13.04 -3.90
N ALA A 146 -12.28 -12.72 -4.93
CA ALA A 146 -10.95 -12.12 -4.75
C ALA A 146 -11.01 -10.71 -4.12
N ILE A 147 -12.04 -9.92 -4.42
CA ILE A 147 -12.25 -8.60 -3.80
C ILE A 147 -12.65 -8.75 -2.33
N LEU A 148 -13.51 -9.71 -2.01
CA LEU A 148 -13.91 -9.99 -0.62
C LEU A 148 -12.72 -10.49 0.21
N ASP A 149 -11.90 -11.39 -0.33
CA ASP A 149 -10.63 -11.83 0.29
C ASP A 149 -9.74 -10.62 0.67
N LEU A 150 -9.67 -9.60 -0.19
CA LEU A 150 -8.92 -8.38 0.09
C LEU A 150 -9.58 -7.52 1.17
N GLU A 151 -10.89 -7.31 1.10
CA GLU A 151 -11.61 -6.48 2.08
C GLU A 151 -11.65 -7.08 3.49
N ASP A 152 -11.66 -8.40 3.60
CA ASP A 152 -11.63 -9.13 4.87
C ASP A 152 -10.21 -9.28 5.44
N CYS A 153 -9.18 -8.93 4.66
CA CYS A 153 -7.79 -9.00 5.07
C CYS A 153 -7.42 -7.88 6.06
N PHE A 154 -6.84 -8.24 7.20
CA PHE A 154 -6.47 -7.29 8.25
C PHE A 154 -5.48 -6.24 7.77
N GLU A 155 -4.46 -6.67 7.01
CA GLU A 155 -3.40 -5.83 6.46
C GLU A 155 -3.99 -4.74 5.53
N TRP A 156 -5.03 -5.09 4.76
CA TRP A 156 -5.75 -4.12 3.93
C TRP A 156 -6.57 -3.16 4.76
N ILE A 157 -7.32 -3.66 5.75
CA ILE A 157 -8.12 -2.84 6.66
C ILE A 157 -7.23 -1.80 7.37
N TYR A 158 -6.07 -2.24 7.86
CA TYR A 158 -5.07 -1.39 8.49
C TYR A 158 -4.50 -0.37 7.50
N LEU A 159 -4.02 -0.82 6.34
CA LEU A 159 -3.44 0.06 5.31
C LEU A 159 -4.43 1.14 4.85
N ASN A 160 -5.68 0.76 4.61
CA ASN A 160 -6.74 1.68 4.21
C ASN A 160 -7.02 2.71 5.31
N ALA A 161 -7.11 2.28 6.57
CA ALA A 161 -7.29 3.19 7.69
C ALA A 161 -6.11 4.14 7.86
N PHE A 162 -4.88 3.62 7.83
CA PHE A 162 -3.63 4.41 7.93
C PHE A 162 -3.52 5.44 6.81
N THR A 163 -3.83 5.04 5.57
CA THR A 163 -3.81 5.93 4.42
C THR A 163 -4.85 7.05 4.54
N ASN A 164 -6.06 6.75 5.01
CA ASN A 164 -7.09 7.77 5.23
C ASN A 164 -6.70 8.75 6.33
N VAL A 165 -6.12 8.24 7.43
CA VAL A 165 -5.61 9.07 8.52
C VAL A 165 -4.52 10.02 8.02
N THR A 166 -3.52 9.49 7.30
CA THR A 166 -2.40 10.30 6.78
C THR A 166 -2.80 11.26 5.63
N LYS A 167 -3.90 11.00 4.93
CA LYS A 167 -4.47 11.92 3.92
C LYS A 167 -5.21 13.10 4.53
N HIS A 168 -5.93 12.88 5.64
CA HIS A 168 -6.91 13.83 6.16
C HIS A 168 -6.52 14.49 7.50
N GLN A 169 -5.68 13.84 8.31
CA GLN A 169 -5.12 14.48 9.48
C GLN A 169 -3.99 15.42 9.05
N LYS A 170 -3.81 16.50 9.80
CA LYS A 170 -2.55 17.23 9.79
C LYS A 170 -1.49 16.21 10.20
N VAL A 171 -0.76 15.65 9.23
CA VAL A 171 0.37 14.71 9.46
C VAL A 171 1.36 15.30 10.48
N ILE A 172 1.35 16.64 10.61
CA ILE A 172 2.04 17.41 11.62
C ILE A 172 1.12 17.75 12.81
N GLU A 173 0.56 16.76 13.50
CA GLU A 173 0.13 16.95 14.89
C GLU A 173 1.34 16.74 15.81
N LEU A 174 2.30 17.68 15.79
CA LEU A 174 3.47 17.85 16.69
C LEU A 174 4.33 16.62 17.06
N THR A 175 3.98 15.41 16.60
CA THR A 175 4.62 14.15 16.95
C THR A 175 4.50 13.21 15.75
N SER A 176 5.65 12.76 15.23
CA SER A 176 5.76 11.85 14.08
C SER A 176 4.83 10.63 14.19
N SER A 177 4.31 10.11 13.06
CA SER A 177 3.51 8.87 13.00
C SER A 177 4.32 7.64 13.41
N VAL A 178 5.64 7.77 13.47
CA VAL A 178 6.55 6.77 13.96
C VAL A 178 7.04 7.09 15.36
N LYS A 179 7.34 6.05 16.14
CA LYS A 179 8.01 6.16 17.43
C LYS A 179 9.15 5.15 17.54
N LEU A 180 10.21 5.58 18.21
CA LEU A 180 11.26 4.67 18.69
C LEU A 180 10.65 3.72 19.71
N VAL A 181 10.90 2.42 19.59
CA VAL A 181 10.39 1.40 20.53
C VAL A 181 11.52 0.74 21.28
N ASP A 182 12.35 -0.03 20.58
CA ASP A 182 13.46 -0.79 21.15
C ASP A 182 14.56 -0.97 20.09
N TRP A 183 15.61 -1.70 20.47
CA TRP A 183 16.69 -2.09 19.58
C TRP A 183 16.72 -3.62 19.52
N ASP A 184 16.79 -4.17 18.30
CA ASP A 184 16.96 -5.61 18.10
C ASP A 184 18.02 -5.84 17.02
N ASN A 185 19.03 -6.67 17.33
CA ASN A 185 20.18 -6.95 16.45
C ASN A 185 20.84 -5.70 15.84
N GLY A 186 20.93 -4.62 16.63
CA GLY A 186 21.52 -3.35 16.23
C GLY A 186 20.74 -2.59 15.14
N ILE A 187 19.49 -2.97 14.91
CA ILE A 187 18.54 -2.22 14.10
C ILE A 187 17.61 -1.48 15.05
N LEU A 188 17.40 -0.20 14.77
CA LEU A 188 16.42 0.58 15.49
C LEU A 188 15.02 0.11 15.11
N ASN A 189 14.29 -0.43 16.09
CA ASN A 189 12.90 -0.78 15.86
C ASN A 189 12.04 0.45 16.03
N VAL A 190 11.46 0.83 14.92
CA VAL A 190 10.47 1.88 14.83
C VAL A 190 9.10 1.21 14.74
N SER A 191 8.12 1.78 15.43
CA SER A 191 6.72 1.36 15.27
C SER A 191 5.87 2.52 14.79
N LEU A 192 4.89 2.18 13.97
CA LEU A 192 3.72 3.01 13.73
C LEU A 192 3.02 3.24 15.07
N LYS A 193 2.71 4.48 15.39
CA LYS A 193 1.84 4.78 16.53
C LYS A 193 0.46 4.19 16.27
N GLY A 194 -0.20 3.75 17.33
CA GLY A 194 -1.60 3.41 17.25
C GLY A 194 -2.42 4.64 16.86
N PHE A 195 -3.46 4.45 16.06
CA PHE A 195 -4.28 5.53 15.55
C PHE A 195 -5.76 5.14 15.55
N ASN A 196 -6.63 6.15 15.58
CA ASN A 196 -8.07 5.96 15.51
C ASN A 196 -8.54 6.28 14.09
N ARG A 197 -9.25 5.35 13.46
CA ARG A 197 -9.93 5.63 12.18
C ARG A 197 -11.15 6.52 12.41
N ASN A 198 -11.86 6.28 13.52
CA ASN A 198 -12.99 7.07 14.02
C ASN A 198 -13.14 6.84 15.53
N SER A 199 -14.18 7.38 16.15
CA SER A 199 -14.44 7.24 17.60
C SER A 199 -14.57 5.80 18.09
N SER A 200 -14.81 4.84 17.19
CA SER A 200 -15.19 3.47 17.53
C SER A 200 -14.18 2.42 17.05
N ILE A 201 -13.23 2.79 16.19
CA ILE A 201 -12.24 1.88 15.60
C ILE A 201 -10.85 2.43 15.88
N SER A 202 -10.10 1.68 16.70
CA SER A 202 -8.72 1.97 17.06
C SER A 202 -7.80 0.85 16.54
N PHE A 203 -6.61 1.24 16.10
CA PHE A 203 -5.56 0.33 15.66
C PHE A 203 -4.40 0.41 16.63
N LEU A 204 -3.89 -0.75 17.03
CA LEU A 204 -2.73 -0.86 17.89
C LEU A 204 -1.44 -0.47 17.13
N PRO A 205 -0.38 -0.05 17.83
CA PRO A 205 0.92 0.14 17.23
C PRO A 205 1.40 -1.11 16.49
N VAL A 206 1.96 -0.93 15.29
CA VAL A 206 2.54 -2.02 14.48
C VAL A 206 4.02 -1.74 14.24
N ARG A 207 4.85 -2.77 14.36
CA ARG A 207 6.28 -2.66 14.05
C ARG A 207 6.46 -2.35 12.57
N LEU A 208 7.30 -1.37 12.26
CA LEU A 208 7.46 -0.84 10.92
C LEU A 208 7.98 -1.90 9.93
N ASN A 209 8.90 -2.74 10.35
CA ASN A 209 9.40 -3.85 9.53
C ASN A 209 8.30 -4.90 9.22
N VAL A 210 7.42 -5.21 10.17
CA VAL A 210 6.28 -6.12 9.93
C VAL A 210 5.37 -5.52 8.86
N PHE A 211 5.00 -4.25 9.00
CA PHE A 211 4.15 -3.56 8.03
C PHE A 211 4.80 -3.45 6.63
N LEU A 212 6.10 -3.22 6.57
CA LEU A 212 6.81 -3.06 5.30
C LEU A 212 7.10 -4.38 4.58
N GLU A 213 7.30 -5.48 5.30
CA GLU A 213 7.68 -6.76 4.72
C GLU A 213 6.51 -7.74 4.63
N THR A 214 5.82 -7.97 5.75
CA THR A 214 4.75 -8.95 5.84
C THR A 214 3.51 -8.45 5.10
N ASP A 215 3.03 -7.25 5.42
CA ASP A 215 1.83 -6.71 4.79
C ASP A 215 2.05 -6.46 3.29
N TYR A 216 3.26 -6.05 2.88
CA TYR A 216 3.60 -5.96 1.46
C TYR A 216 3.42 -7.29 0.73
N ALA A 217 3.95 -8.39 1.28
CA ALA A 217 3.83 -9.70 0.68
C ALA A 217 2.39 -10.20 0.66
N THR A 218 1.67 -10.08 1.79
CA THR A 218 0.25 -10.47 1.92
C THR A 218 -0.61 -9.72 0.90
N LEU A 219 -0.49 -8.39 0.86
CA LEU A 219 -1.27 -7.56 -0.07
C LEU A 219 -0.89 -7.81 -1.52
N GLY A 220 0.40 -8.03 -1.82
CA GLY A 220 0.86 -8.40 -3.15
C GLY A 220 0.20 -9.67 -3.66
N VAL A 221 0.07 -10.70 -2.82
CA VAL A 221 -0.65 -11.94 -3.16
C VAL A 221 -2.13 -11.68 -3.45
N LEU A 222 -2.79 -10.84 -2.64
CA LEU A 222 -4.20 -10.50 -2.84
C LEU A 222 -4.43 -9.69 -4.13
N TYR A 223 -3.53 -8.76 -4.46
CA TYR A 223 -3.60 -8.02 -5.73
C TYR A 223 -3.39 -8.93 -6.94
N LEU A 224 -2.46 -9.90 -6.83
CA LEU A 224 -2.27 -10.92 -7.86
C LEU A 224 -3.52 -11.79 -8.04
N LYS A 225 -4.18 -12.21 -6.95
CA LYS A 225 -5.45 -12.96 -7.02
C LYS A 225 -6.52 -12.17 -7.77
N ILE A 226 -6.65 -10.87 -7.53
CA ILE A 226 -7.59 -10.01 -8.28
C ILE A 226 -7.23 -9.99 -9.76
N GLY A 227 -5.96 -9.78 -10.11
CA GLY A 227 -5.50 -9.82 -11.51
C GLY A 227 -5.82 -11.14 -12.20
N GLN A 228 -5.57 -12.27 -11.53
CA GLN A 228 -5.90 -13.60 -12.03
C GLN A 228 -7.40 -13.84 -12.19
N ALA A 229 -8.21 -13.32 -11.27
CA ALA A 229 -9.66 -13.37 -11.39
C ALA A 229 -10.14 -12.56 -12.60
N ILE A 230 -9.51 -11.42 -12.90
CA ILE A 230 -9.80 -10.67 -14.14
C ILE A 230 -9.50 -11.52 -15.38
N ASN A 231 -8.31 -12.12 -15.48
CA ASN A 231 -7.97 -13.02 -16.60
C ASN A 231 -9.04 -14.10 -16.81
N ARG A 232 -9.37 -14.82 -15.73
CA ARG A 232 -10.32 -15.94 -15.78
C ARG A 232 -11.71 -15.51 -16.26
N GLU A 233 -12.19 -14.37 -15.79
CA GLU A 233 -13.51 -13.85 -16.14
C GLU A 233 -13.52 -13.24 -17.55
N THR A 234 -12.37 -12.82 -18.09
CA THR A 234 -12.24 -12.37 -19.49
C THR A 234 -12.18 -13.54 -20.48
N GLU A 235 -11.71 -14.72 -20.07
CA GLU A 235 -11.70 -15.94 -20.89
C GLU A 235 -13.09 -16.59 -21.06
N SER A 236 -14.02 -16.28 -20.15
CA SER A 236 -15.35 -16.93 -20.05
C SER A 236 -16.41 -16.24 -20.89
#